data_AF-A0A367RM50-F1
#
_entry.id   AF-A0A367RM50-F1
#
_cell.length_a   1.000
_cell.length_b   1.000
_cell.length_c   1.000
_cell.angle_alpha   90.00
_cell.angle_beta   90.00
_cell.angle_gamma   90.00
#
_symmetry.space_group_name_H-M   'P 1'
#
loop_
_entity.id
_entity.type
_entity.pdbx_description
1 polymer ?
#
loop_
_entity_poly.entity_id
_entity_poly.type
_entity_poly.pdbx_seq_one_letter_code
_entity_poly.pdbx_strand_id
1 'polypeptide(L)' 'MTDKTEGQRLEDLMTKINAEMQRLGWTTEQGREHLMKYYGKRSRLLLTEDELDNFLLYLQLTDTPTPNP' A
#
# COMPACT_ATOMS: atom_id res chain seq x y z
N MET A 1 8.77 19.64 18.81
CA MET A 1 9.80 19.17 17.86
C MET A 1 9.28 17.89 17.24
N THR A 2 8.35 17.98 16.30
CA THR A 2 7.70 16.82 15.67
C THR A 2 7.15 17.32 14.35
N ASP A 3 7.87 17.05 13.27
CA ASP A 3 7.43 17.33 11.88
C ASP A 3 8.31 16.59 10.85
N LYS A 4 9.51 16.16 11.23
CA LYS A 4 10.42 15.43 10.33
C LYS A 4 10.16 13.92 10.22
N THR A 5 9.35 13.34 11.11
CA THR A 5 9.22 11.88 11.22
C THR A 5 8.08 11.33 10.36
N GLU A 6 7.01 12.09 10.16
CA GLU A 6 5.81 11.64 9.42
C GLU A 6 6.08 11.55 7.91
N GLY A 7 6.73 12.57 7.32
CA GLY A 7 7.12 12.53 5.91
C GLY A 7 8.03 11.35 5.57
N GLN A 8 9.04 11.11 6.40
CA GLN A 8 9.97 9.98 6.22
C GLN A 8 9.24 8.64 6.31
N ARG A 9 8.28 8.49 7.24
CA ARG A 9 7.50 7.26 7.41
C ARG A 9 6.59 6.99 6.20
N LEU A 10 5.97 8.02 5.63
CA LEU A 10 5.17 7.90 4.41
C LEU A 10 6.02 7.42 3.22
N GLU A 11 7.22 7.98 3.05
CA GLU A 11 8.15 7.55 1.99
C GLU A 11 8.63 6.11 2.19
N ASP A 12 8.91 5.71 3.43
CA ASP A 12 9.30 4.33 3.77
C ASP A 12 8.17 3.35 3.48
N LEU A 13 6.92 3.68 3.85
CA LEU A 13 5.74 2.86 3.55
C LEU A 13 5.52 2.71 2.04
N MET A 14 5.61 3.80 1.29
CA MET A 14 5.51 3.79 -0.17
C MET A 14 6.55 2.88 -0.82
N THR A 15 7.78 2.91 -0.31
CA THR A 15 8.89 2.08 -0.79
C THR A 15 8.62 0.60 -0.52
N LYS A 16 8.16 0.26 0.68
CA LYS A 16 7.77 -1.12 1.05
C LYS A 16 6.60 -1.62 0.21
N ILE A 17 5.57 -0.81 0.02
CA ILE A 17 4.41 -1.15 -0.83
C ILE A 17 4.85 -1.44 -2.26
N ASN A 18 5.74 -0.61 -2.83
CA ASN A 18 6.28 -0.89 -4.16
C ASN A 18 7.03 -2.22 -4.20
N ALA A 19 7.87 -2.51 -3.19
CA ALA A 19 8.60 -3.77 -3.12
C ALA A 19 7.65 -4.98 -3.05
N GLU A 20 6.62 -4.93 -2.20
CA GLU A 20 5.63 -6.01 -2.08
C GLU A 20 4.80 -6.16 -3.35
N MET A 21 4.34 -5.07 -3.96
CA MET A 21 3.64 -5.15 -5.25
C MET A 21 4.52 -5.77 -6.33
N GLN A 22 5.80 -5.41 -6.41
CA GLN A 22 6.73 -6.03 -7.37
C GLN A 22 6.93 -7.53 -7.09
N ARG A 23 7.04 -7.90 -5.82
CA ARG A 23 7.18 -9.29 -5.38
C ARG A 23 5.95 -10.14 -5.73
N LEU A 24 4.75 -9.57 -5.59
CA LEU A 24 3.48 -10.20 -5.96
C LEU A 24 3.16 -10.10 -7.47
N GLY A 25 3.98 -9.39 -8.25
CA GLY A 25 3.72 -9.11 -9.67
C GLY A 25 2.52 -8.18 -9.91
N TRP A 26 2.10 -7.42 -8.91
CA TRP A 26 1.02 -6.45 -9.03
C TRP A 26 1.43 -5.28 -9.93
N THR A 27 0.56 -4.96 -10.88
CA THR A 27 0.70 -3.76 -11.69
C THR A 27 0.22 -2.53 -10.92
N THR A 28 0.69 -1.35 -11.35
CA THR A 28 0.24 -0.07 -10.80
C THR A 28 -1.27 0.11 -10.93
N GLU A 29 -1.88 -0.50 -11.95
CA GLU A 29 -3.32 -0.45 -12.20
C GLU A 29 -4.09 -1.29 -11.16
N GLN A 30 -3.63 -2.51 -10.88
CA GLN A 30 -4.21 -3.35 -9.81
C GLN A 30 -4.11 -2.68 -8.44
N GLY A 31 -2.95 -2.08 -8.14
CA GLY A 31 -2.78 -1.27 -6.94
C GLY A 31 -3.80 -0.13 -6.91
N ARG A 32 -3.96 0.62 -8.01
CA ARG A 32 -4.92 1.72 -8.10
C ARG A 32 -6.38 1.27 -7.94
N GLU A 33 -6.77 0.17 -8.56
CA GLU A 33 -8.12 -0.39 -8.42
C GLU A 33 -8.41 -0.80 -6.98
N HIS A 34 -7.45 -1.44 -6.31
CA HIS A 34 -7.56 -1.76 -4.89
C HIS A 34 -7.75 -0.48 -4.07
N LEU A 35 -6.95 0.57 -4.33
CA LEU A 35 -7.06 1.82 -3.59
C LEU A 35 -8.40 2.52 -3.80
N MET A 36 -8.92 2.46 -5.03
CA MET A 36 -10.24 3.00 -5.32
C MET A 36 -11.34 2.19 -4.63
N LYS A 37 -11.22 0.87 -4.61
CA LYS A 37 -12.23 -0.03 -4.05
C LYS A 37 -12.31 0.04 -2.52
N TYR A 38 -11.17 0.09 -1.83
CA TYR A 38 -11.11 0.05 -0.37
C TYR A 38 -11.02 1.42 0.29
N TYR A 39 -10.32 2.38 -0.34
CA TYR A 39 -10.08 3.72 0.22
C TYR A 39 -10.78 4.85 -0.56
N GLY A 40 -11.34 4.56 -1.74
CA GLY A 40 -11.93 5.59 -2.62
C GLY A 40 -10.89 6.53 -3.22
N LYS A 41 -9.60 6.15 -3.25
CA LYS A 41 -8.50 7.00 -3.70
C LYS A 41 -7.94 6.56 -5.05
N ARG A 42 -7.55 7.53 -5.87
CA ARG A 42 -6.96 7.31 -7.19
C ARG A 42 -5.45 7.14 -7.19
N SER A 43 -4.78 7.41 -6.06
CA SER A 43 -3.33 7.39 -5.94
C SER A 43 -2.92 7.14 -4.50
N ARG A 44 -1.78 6.48 -4.31
CA ARG A 44 -1.17 6.25 -3.00
C ARG A 44 -0.76 7.55 -2.30
N LEU A 45 -0.48 8.59 -3.08
CA LEU A 45 -0.14 9.92 -2.57
C LEU A 45 -1.33 10.61 -1.89
N LEU A 46 -2.54 10.11 -2.09
CA LEU A 46 -3.77 10.62 -1.47
C LEU A 46 -4.18 9.79 -0.24
N LEU A 47 -3.38 8.79 0.11
CA LEU A 47 -3.59 7.96 1.28
C LEU A 47 -2.93 8.61 2.49
N THR A 48 -3.55 8.41 3.63
CA THR A 48 -3.00 8.67 4.95
C THR A 48 -2.01 7.57 5.34
N GLU A 49 -1.23 7.82 6.39
CA GLU A 49 -0.27 6.86 6.93
C GLU A 49 -0.95 5.53 7.30
N ASP A 50 -2.10 5.59 7.99
CA ASP A 50 -2.87 4.40 8.37
C ASP A 50 -3.37 3.60 7.15
N GLU A 51 -3.81 4.29 6.09
CA GLU A 51 -4.26 3.65 4.85
C GLU A 51 -3.09 2.97 4.11
N LEU A 52 -1.90 3.58 4.12
CA LEU A 52 -0.69 2.98 3.56
C LEU A 52 -0.23 1.78 4.38
N ASP A 53 -0.29 1.86 5.71
CA ASP A 53 0.08 0.76 6.62
C ASP A 53 -0.86 -0.44 6.42
N ASN A 54 -2.18 -0.19 6.35
CA ASN A 54 -3.18 -1.22 6.03
C ASN A 54 -2.96 -1.84 4.64
N PHE A 55 -2.65 -1.03 3.63
CA PHE A 55 -2.39 -1.55 2.29
C PHE A 55 -1.11 -2.38 2.25
N LEU A 56 -0.05 -1.94 2.93
CA LEU A 56 1.19 -2.71 3.07
C LEU A 56 0.94 -4.05 3.77
N LEU A 57 0.20 -4.04 4.88
CA LEU A 57 -0.18 -5.25 5.61
C LEU A 57 -0.97 -6.22 4.72
N TYR A 58 -1.93 -5.70 3.94
CA TYR A 58 -2.67 -6.51 2.98
C TYR A 58 -1.74 -7.18 1.97
N LEU A 59 -0.77 -6.45 1.41
CA LEU A 59 0.22 -7.00 0.46
C LEU A 59 1.12 -8.05 1.12
N GLN A 60 1.56 -7.83 2.35
CA GLN A 60 2.38 -8.79 3.10
C GLN A 60 1.61 -10.07 3.44
N LEU A 61 0.30 -9.94 3.71
CA LEU A 61 -0.56 -11.09 4.00
C LEU A 61 -0.99 -11.84 2.73
N THR A 62 -0.91 -11.23 1.55
CA THR A 62 -1.27 -11.86 0.27
C THR A 62 -0.23 -12.88 -0.24
N ASP A 63 0.67 -13.33 0.63
CA ASP A 63 1.71 -14.33 0.37
C ASP A 63 1.25 -15.79 0.35
N THR A 64 0.04 -16.06 0.82
CA THR A 64 -0.56 -17.37 0.61
C THR A 64 -1.40 -17.30 -0.66
N PRO A 65 -1.19 -18.18 -1.66
CA PRO A 65 -2.19 -18.44 -2.67
C PRO A 65 -3.36 -19.15 -1.98
N THR A 66 -4.10 -18.40 -1.17
CA THR A 66 -5.43 -18.80 -0.74
C THR A 66 -6.35 -18.30 -1.86
N PRO A 67 -6.85 -19.18 -2.74
CA PRO A 67 -8.02 -18.83 -3.51
C PRO A 67 -9.08 -18.45 -2.50
N ASN A 68 -9.57 -17.22 -2.60
CA ASN A 68 -10.72 -16.78 -1.85
C ASN A 68 -11.83 -17.85 -2.02
N PRO A 69 -12.42 -18.39 -0.94
CA PRO A 69 -13.43 -19.45 -1.01
C PRO A 69 -14.68 -19.02 -1.78
#